data_AF-A0A7S2CVD6-F1
#
_entry.id   AF-A0A7S2CVD6-F1
#
_cell.length_a   1.000
_cell.length_b   1.000
_cell.length_c   1.000
_cell.angle_alpha   90.00
_cell.angle_beta   90.00
_cell.angle_gamma   90.00
#
_symmetry.space_group_name_H-M   'P 1'
#
loop_
_entity.id
_entity.type
_entity.pdbx_description
1 polymer ?
#
loop_
_entity_poly.entity_id
_entity_poly.type
_entity_poly.pdbx_seq_one_letter_code
_entity_poly.pdbx_strand_id
1 'polypeptide(L)'
;MMRVGHDGCESSANMTDALIDGLVSVFDDIKTGVSMRSFARQHFPSGIEPLQVQVAMYAQGIRYHNSQSRRANNALKGLHKPEEILHSLAAEERSLVYMGRLELKRRRQHAAALAAAKEGRMARLRAEQVVFNETHGLPNLPRIFTPFEADELNLGRPPEDQLEVMPSGLLRHHCTFPNCPDYLVNLSTKNDRDLGFRNGLFRHLRFCRVGSDRSYWPGYHATCVSVYRTHHGADKKKGFVTRVTSRYEVGGRADRLNSRNRNHLVAMTNAMFDFLEQNKNKKNEN
;
A
#
# COMPACT_ATOMS: atom_id res chain seq x y z
N MET A 1 -20.15 -86.77 -4.49
CA MET A 1 -19.33 -85.70 -3.87
C MET A 1 -20.26 -84.61 -3.39
N MET A 2 -20.06 -84.14 -2.16
CA MET A 2 -21.09 -83.65 -1.24
C MET A 2 -21.65 -82.25 -1.57
N ARG A 3 -22.97 -82.09 -1.45
CA ARG A 3 -23.66 -80.80 -1.35
C ARG A 3 -23.55 -80.32 0.10
N VAL A 4 -22.97 -79.14 0.31
CA VAL A 4 -22.97 -78.45 1.60
C VAL A 4 -24.21 -77.53 1.62
N GLY A 5 -25.10 -77.78 2.58
CA GLY A 5 -26.32 -77.03 2.81
C GLY A 5 -26.03 -75.62 3.33
N HIS A 6 -26.78 -74.65 2.83
CA HIS A 6 -26.69 -73.24 3.15
C HIS A 6 -27.82 -72.92 4.14
N ASP A 7 -27.66 -73.31 5.40
CA ASP A 7 -28.59 -72.96 6.46
C ASP A 7 -28.01 -71.81 7.31
N GLY A 8 -28.84 -70.78 7.52
CA GLY A 8 -28.69 -69.88 8.66
C GLY A 8 -28.04 -68.52 8.41
N CYS A 9 -28.74 -67.61 7.74
CA CYS A 9 -28.46 -66.17 7.86
C CYS A 9 -29.77 -65.35 7.88
N GLU A 10 -30.71 -65.74 8.76
CA GLU A 10 -31.94 -64.98 9.01
C GLU A 10 -31.92 -64.27 10.38
N SER A 11 -30.86 -64.42 11.18
CA SER A 11 -30.82 -63.89 12.56
C SER A 11 -30.31 -62.45 12.70
N SER A 12 -29.66 -61.86 11.68
CA SER A 12 -29.11 -60.50 11.77
C SER A 12 -30.14 -59.41 11.44
N ALA A 13 -31.10 -59.70 10.55
CA ALA A 13 -32.17 -58.77 10.17
C ALA A 13 -33.14 -58.49 11.34
N ASN A 14 -33.48 -59.53 12.11
CA ASN A 14 -34.36 -59.39 13.28
C ASN A 14 -33.75 -58.58 14.43
N MET A 15 -32.41 -58.54 14.54
CA MET A 15 -31.72 -57.76 15.57
C MET A 15 -31.66 -56.27 15.23
N THR A 16 -31.58 -55.93 13.94
CA THR A 16 -31.68 -54.55 13.45
C THR A 16 -33.10 -54.00 13.57
N ASP A 17 -34.12 -54.81 13.29
CA ASP A 17 -35.51 -54.37 13.37
C ASP A 17 -35.96 -54.15 14.83
N ALA A 18 -35.57 -55.02 15.76
CA ALA A 18 -35.83 -54.82 17.19
C ALA A 18 -35.14 -53.56 17.75
N LEU A 19 -33.97 -53.19 17.21
CA LEU A 19 -33.23 -52.00 17.62
C LEU A 19 -33.82 -50.72 17.01
N ILE A 20 -34.32 -50.81 15.78
CA ILE A 20 -35.09 -49.75 15.12
C ILE A 20 -36.42 -49.53 15.83
N ASP A 21 -37.17 -50.59 16.15
CA ASP A 21 -38.43 -50.52 16.89
C ASP A 21 -38.24 -49.98 18.31
N GLY A 22 -37.14 -50.36 18.97
CA GLY A 22 -36.75 -49.78 20.27
C GLY A 22 -36.45 -48.28 20.18
N LEU A 23 -35.79 -47.83 19.11
CA LEU A 23 -35.53 -46.40 18.88
C LEU A 23 -36.81 -45.64 18.49
N VAL A 24 -37.69 -46.23 17.68
CA VAL A 24 -38.97 -45.66 17.28
C VAL A 24 -39.90 -45.53 18.48
N SER A 25 -39.96 -46.54 19.36
CA SER A 25 -40.69 -46.51 20.63
C SER A 25 -40.21 -45.37 21.54
N VAL A 26 -38.89 -45.23 21.72
CA VAL A 26 -38.32 -44.10 22.48
C VAL A 26 -38.67 -42.75 21.85
N PHE A 27 -38.72 -42.67 20.51
CA PHE A 27 -39.13 -41.46 19.80
C PHE A 27 -40.63 -41.18 19.85
N ASP A 28 -41.47 -42.21 19.90
CA ASP A 28 -42.92 -42.08 20.03
C ASP A 28 -43.30 -41.72 21.48
N ASP A 29 -42.56 -42.19 22.48
CA ASP A 29 -42.62 -41.67 23.86
C ASP A 29 -42.18 -40.20 23.95
N ILE A 30 -41.24 -39.76 23.10
CA ILE A 30 -40.88 -38.35 22.97
C ILE A 30 -42.03 -37.55 22.29
N LYS A 31 -42.73 -38.13 21.31
CA LYS A 31 -43.90 -37.52 20.65
C LYS A 31 -45.12 -37.41 21.56
N THR A 32 -45.28 -38.27 22.56
CA THR A 32 -46.44 -38.27 23.48
C THR A 32 -46.37 -37.21 24.58
N GLY A 33 -45.41 -36.26 24.52
CA GLY A 33 -45.45 -35.06 25.34
C GLY A 33 -44.41 -34.98 26.46
N VAL A 34 -43.26 -35.65 26.29
CA VAL A 34 -42.09 -35.38 27.13
C VAL A 34 -41.55 -33.98 26.79
N SER A 35 -42.16 -32.97 27.38
CA SER A 35 -41.63 -31.61 27.35
C SER A 35 -40.22 -31.60 27.94
N MET A 36 -39.34 -30.71 27.46
CA MET A 36 -38.02 -30.50 28.10
C MET A 36 -38.14 -30.22 29.61
N ARG A 37 -39.29 -29.69 30.05
CA ARG A 37 -39.63 -29.48 31.46
C ARG A 37 -39.87 -30.78 32.22
N SER A 38 -40.62 -31.74 31.65
CA SER A 38 -40.83 -33.05 32.28
C SER A 38 -39.55 -33.89 32.26
N PHE A 39 -38.80 -33.88 31.16
CA PHE A 39 -37.46 -34.48 31.08
C PHE A 39 -36.53 -33.93 32.17
N ALA A 40 -36.44 -32.60 32.31
CA ALA A 40 -35.58 -32.00 33.32
C ALA A 40 -35.99 -32.36 34.75
N ARG A 41 -37.30 -32.39 35.04
CA ARG A 41 -37.83 -32.80 36.36
C ARG A 41 -37.55 -34.28 36.68
N GLN A 42 -37.61 -35.15 35.66
CA GLN A 42 -37.38 -36.58 35.82
C GLN A 42 -35.91 -36.92 36.03
N HIS A 43 -35.00 -36.25 35.31
CA HIS A 43 -33.58 -36.60 35.30
C HIS A 43 -32.70 -35.69 36.18
N PHE A 44 -33.20 -34.53 36.62
CA PHE A 44 -32.53 -33.65 37.57
C PHE A 44 -33.44 -33.39 38.79
N PRO A 45 -33.73 -34.41 39.62
CA PRO A 45 -34.79 -34.39 40.64
C PRO A 45 -34.54 -33.48 41.85
N SER A 46 -33.58 -32.55 41.79
CA SER A 46 -33.09 -31.77 42.93
C SER A 46 -33.16 -30.27 42.67
N GLY A 47 -34.27 -29.60 43.00
CA GLY A 47 -34.37 -28.13 43.15
C GLY A 47 -33.93 -27.24 41.98
N ILE A 48 -33.51 -27.81 40.85
CA ILE A 48 -33.00 -27.08 39.69
C ILE A 48 -34.18 -26.70 38.80
N GLU A 49 -34.28 -25.41 38.50
CA GLU A 49 -35.32 -24.89 37.61
C GLU A 49 -35.14 -25.46 36.18
N PRO A 50 -36.16 -26.13 35.61
CA PRO A 50 -36.08 -26.72 34.28
C PRO A 50 -35.65 -25.76 33.16
N LEU A 51 -36.01 -24.47 33.31
CA LEU A 51 -35.63 -23.44 32.36
C LEU A 51 -34.10 -23.23 32.34
N GLN A 52 -33.44 -23.27 33.50
CA GLN A 52 -31.98 -23.11 33.58
C GLN A 52 -31.23 -24.25 32.86
N VAL A 53 -31.71 -25.49 33.02
CA VAL A 53 -31.17 -26.66 32.31
C VAL A 53 -31.32 -26.50 30.80
N GLN A 54 -32.50 -26.07 30.34
CA GLN A 54 -32.76 -25.84 28.92
C GLN A 54 -31.86 -24.74 28.34
N VAL A 55 -31.69 -23.62 29.06
CA VAL A 55 -30.81 -22.52 28.63
C VAL A 55 -29.34 -22.95 28.62
N ALA A 56 -28.89 -23.69 29.64
CA ALA A 56 -27.52 -24.21 29.71
C ALA A 56 -27.23 -25.21 28.58
N MET A 57 -28.16 -26.11 28.30
CA MET A 57 -28.05 -27.07 27.19
C MET A 57 -28.00 -26.35 25.85
N TYR A 58 -28.86 -25.35 25.64
CA TYR A 58 -28.87 -24.53 24.42
C TYR A 58 -27.56 -23.76 24.24
N ALA A 59 -27.06 -23.10 25.30
CA ALA A 59 -25.81 -22.35 25.27
C ALA A 59 -24.59 -23.25 24.96
N GLN A 60 -24.53 -24.44 25.57
CA GLN A 60 -23.51 -25.44 25.22
C GLN A 60 -23.64 -25.91 23.76
N GLY A 61 -24.87 -26.10 23.27
CA GLY A 61 -25.14 -26.47 21.89
C GLY A 61 -24.68 -25.44 20.87
N ILE A 62 -24.86 -24.14 21.15
CA ILE A 62 -24.34 -23.05 20.31
C ILE A 62 -22.81 -23.05 20.33
N ARG A 63 -22.20 -23.11 21.52
CA ARG A 63 -20.74 -23.02 21.67
C ARG A 63 -20.04 -24.19 20.99
N TYR A 64 -20.53 -25.40 21.22
CA TYR A 64 -19.93 -26.66 20.75
C TYR A 64 -20.77 -27.30 19.64
N HIS A 65 -21.02 -26.54 18.58
CA HIS A 65 -21.94 -26.93 17.50
C HIS A 65 -21.53 -28.22 16.76
N ASN A 66 -20.24 -28.55 16.68
CA ASN A 66 -19.74 -29.74 15.95
C ASN A 66 -19.20 -30.85 16.87
N SER A 67 -19.19 -32.09 16.39
CA SER A 67 -18.82 -33.28 17.19
C SER A 67 -17.36 -33.27 17.64
N GLN A 68 -16.47 -32.55 16.95
CA GLN A 68 -15.07 -32.40 17.33
C GLN A 68 -14.94 -31.47 18.54
N SER A 69 -15.61 -30.32 18.51
CA SER A 69 -15.62 -29.34 19.60
C SER A 69 -16.22 -29.89 20.89
N ARG A 70 -17.21 -30.79 20.79
CA ARG A 70 -17.79 -31.49 21.95
C ARG A 70 -16.83 -32.51 22.56
N ARG A 71 -16.03 -33.18 21.72
CA ARG A 71 -15.06 -34.22 22.13
C ARG A 71 -13.75 -33.63 22.63
N ALA A 72 -13.38 -32.44 22.20
CA ALA A 72 -12.18 -31.77 22.67
C ALA A 72 -12.27 -31.48 24.18
N ASN A 73 -11.35 -32.04 24.97
CA ASN A 73 -11.15 -31.76 26.40
C ASN A 73 -12.41 -31.83 27.28
N ASN A 74 -13.33 -32.77 27.03
CA ASN A 74 -14.60 -32.86 27.77
C ASN A 74 -15.34 -31.50 27.84
N ALA A 75 -15.39 -30.78 26.71
CA ALA A 75 -15.98 -29.45 26.64
C ALA A 75 -17.45 -29.39 27.08
N LEU A 76 -18.20 -30.50 26.95
CA LEU A 76 -19.56 -30.60 27.46
C LEU A 76 -19.55 -30.85 28.97
N LYS A 77 -20.04 -29.87 29.72
CA LYS A 77 -20.20 -29.96 31.17
C LYS A 77 -21.53 -30.61 31.51
N GLY A 78 -21.53 -31.48 32.53
CA GLY A 78 -22.76 -32.09 33.03
C GLY A 78 -23.77 -31.04 33.50
N LEU A 79 -25.05 -31.25 33.19
CA LEU A 79 -26.13 -30.28 33.42
C LEU A 79 -26.63 -30.20 34.88
N HIS A 80 -25.94 -30.84 35.82
CA HIS A 80 -26.28 -30.84 37.25
C HIS A 80 -26.07 -29.47 37.92
N LYS A 81 -25.32 -28.56 37.28
CA LYS A 81 -25.11 -27.18 37.73
C LYS A 81 -25.21 -26.20 36.55
N PRO A 82 -26.42 -25.91 36.07
CA PRO A 82 -26.62 -25.09 34.87
C PRO A 82 -26.10 -23.65 35.04
N GLU A 83 -26.17 -23.09 36.24
CA GLU A 83 -25.66 -21.74 36.52
C GLU A 83 -24.14 -21.65 36.34
N GLU A 84 -23.37 -22.62 36.85
CA GLU A 84 -21.90 -22.66 36.68
C GLU A 84 -21.51 -22.75 35.20
N ILE A 85 -22.28 -23.51 34.41
CA ILE A 85 -22.09 -23.62 32.96
C ILE A 85 -22.32 -22.25 32.30
N LEU A 86 -23.44 -21.61 32.58
CA LEU A 86 -23.80 -20.31 31.99
C LEU A 86 -22.81 -19.23 32.39
N HIS A 87 -22.38 -19.18 33.65
CA HIS A 87 -21.35 -18.25 34.11
C HIS A 87 -20.01 -18.49 33.41
N SER A 88 -19.60 -19.74 33.26
CA SER A 88 -18.38 -20.12 32.56
C SER A 88 -18.41 -19.70 31.10
N LEU A 89 -19.50 -20.00 30.37
CA LEU A 89 -19.67 -19.63 28.97
C LEU A 89 -19.73 -18.11 28.78
N ALA A 90 -20.44 -17.41 29.67
CA ALA A 90 -20.52 -15.96 29.63
C ALA A 90 -19.16 -15.31 29.95
N ALA A 91 -18.36 -15.88 30.86
CA ALA A 91 -17.00 -15.41 31.15
C ALA A 91 -16.06 -15.62 29.96
N GLU A 92 -16.14 -16.79 29.32
CA GLU A 92 -15.40 -17.10 28.09
C GLU A 92 -15.76 -16.11 26.97
N GLU A 93 -17.06 -15.90 26.71
CA GLU A 93 -17.53 -14.99 25.67
C GLU A 93 -17.06 -13.55 25.92
N ARG A 94 -17.18 -13.06 27.18
CA ARG A 94 -16.65 -11.74 27.55
C ARG A 94 -15.15 -11.63 27.30
N SER A 95 -14.39 -12.69 27.61
CA SER A 95 -12.96 -12.75 27.35
C SER A 95 -12.65 -12.67 25.85
N LEU A 96 -13.35 -13.45 25.01
CA LEU A 96 -13.19 -13.43 23.56
C LEU A 96 -13.50 -12.05 22.97
N VAL A 97 -14.62 -11.45 23.38
CA VAL A 97 -15.01 -10.10 22.96
C VAL A 97 -13.97 -9.06 23.40
N TYR A 98 -13.48 -9.15 24.64
CA TYR A 98 -12.44 -8.27 25.15
C TYR A 98 -11.15 -8.40 24.35
N MET A 99 -10.69 -9.63 24.10
CA MET A 99 -9.48 -9.91 23.33
C MET A 99 -9.59 -9.39 21.89
N GLY A 100 -10.76 -9.58 21.24
CA GLY A 100 -11.02 -9.02 19.91
C GLY A 100 -10.97 -7.49 19.89
N ARG A 101 -11.53 -6.83 20.91
CA ARG A 101 -11.45 -5.36 21.06
C ARG A 101 -10.00 -4.90 21.30
N LEU A 102 -9.25 -5.62 22.12
CA LEU A 102 -7.85 -5.33 22.41
C LEU A 102 -6.99 -5.45 21.14
N GLU A 103 -7.20 -6.50 20.35
CA GLU A 103 -6.49 -6.69 19.09
C GLU A 103 -6.82 -5.56 18.10
N LEU A 104 -8.09 -5.20 17.94
CA LEU A 104 -8.49 -4.07 17.09
C LEU A 104 -7.84 -2.75 17.54
N LYS A 105 -7.78 -2.50 18.85
CA LYS A 105 -7.08 -1.34 19.42
C LYS A 105 -5.60 -1.36 19.08
N ARG A 106 -4.91 -2.51 19.23
CA ARG A 106 -3.49 -2.67 18.86
C ARG A 106 -3.27 -2.42 17.37
N ARG A 107 -4.13 -2.96 16.49
CA ARG A 107 -4.05 -2.72 15.04
C ARG A 107 -4.17 -1.22 14.69
N ARG A 108 -5.10 -0.51 15.34
CA ARG A 108 -5.26 0.95 15.16
C ARG A 108 -4.02 1.72 15.63
N GLN A 109 -3.49 1.38 16.81
CA GLN A 109 -2.27 2.01 17.33
C GLN A 109 -1.06 1.77 16.42
N HIS A 110 -0.90 0.55 15.91
CA HIS A 110 0.16 0.21 14.96
C HIS A 110 0.01 0.99 13.65
N ALA A 111 -1.20 1.05 13.08
CA ALA A 111 -1.47 1.84 11.87
C ALA A 111 -1.19 3.33 12.08
N ALA A 112 -1.59 3.89 13.24
CA ALA A 112 -1.29 5.28 13.60
C ALA A 112 0.22 5.52 13.74
N ALA A 113 0.95 4.60 14.38
CA ALA A 113 2.40 4.70 14.50
C ALA A 113 3.11 4.67 13.13
N LEU A 114 2.69 3.79 12.21
CA LEU A 114 3.21 3.77 10.85
C LEU A 114 2.92 5.06 10.09
N ALA A 115 1.72 5.62 10.25
CA ALA A 115 1.35 6.90 9.65
C ALA A 115 2.23 8.04 10.18
N ALA A 116 2.41 8.13 11.51
CA ALA A 116 3.26 9.12 12.15
C ALA A 116 4.73 8.98 11.73
N ALA A 117 5.25 7.75 11.64
CA ALA A 117 6.61 7.49 11.16
C ALA A 117 6.80 7.95 9.70
N LYS A 118 5.81 7.68 8.84
CA LYS A 118 5.80 8.14 7.44
C LYS A 118 5.77 9.66 7.37
N GLU A 119 4.94 10.31 8.18
CA GLU A 119 4.84 11.77 8.25
C GLU A 119 6.15 12.40 8.72
N GLY A 120 6.76 11.89 9.81
CA GLY A 120 8.06 12.35 10.29
C GLY A 120 9.17 12.21 9.24
N ARG A 121 9.19 11.09 8.50
CA ARG A 121 10.12 10.90 7.36
C ARG A 121 9.91 11.96 6.28
N MET A 122 8.66 12.25 5.92
CA MET A 122 8.34 13.26 4.91
C MET A 122 8.66 14.67 5.38
N ALA A 123 8.44 14.99 6.66
CA ALA A 123 8.80 16.27 7.26
C ALA A 123 10.31 16.51 7.19
N ARG A 124 11.12 15.49 7.54
CA ARG A 124 12.58 15.56 7.41
C ARG A 124 13.02 15.80 5.96
N LEU A 125 12.45 15.05 5.01
CA LEU A 125 12.76 15.22 3.58
C LEU A 125 12.39 16.62 3.07
N ARG A 126 11.31 17.22 3.56
CA ARG A 126 10.93 18.60 3.21
C ARG A 126 11.91 19.62 3.79
N ALA A 127 12.36 19.44 5.04
CA ALA A 127 13.36 20.32 5.63
C ALA A 127 14.68 20.29 4.84
N GLU A 128 15.15 19.09 4.46
CA GLU A 128 16.32 18.92 3.59
C GLU A 128 16.09 19.54 2.19
N GLN A 129 14.87 19.43 1.64
CA GLN A 129 14.51 20.04 0.37
C GLN A 129 14.55 21.58 0.40
N VAL A 130 14.16 22.20 1.52
CA VAL A 130 14.23 23.67 1.67
C VAL A 130 15.67 24.14 1.48
N VAL A 131 16.62 23.54 2.20
CA VAL A 131 18.06 23.86 2.09
C VAL A 131 18.56 23.58 0.67
N PHE A 132 18.18 22.44 0.09
CA PHE A 132 18.57 22.09 -1.28
C PHE A 132 18.06 23.12 -2.33
N ASN A 133 16.86 23.65 -2.13
CA ASN A 133 16.24 24.64 -3.01
C ASN A 133 16.90 26.02 -2.93
N GLU A 134 17.75 26.30 -1.94
CA GLU A 134 18.54 27.54 -1.91
C GLU A 134 19.48 27.63 -3.12
N THR A 135 19.95 26.49 -3.64
CA THR A 135 20.87 26.41 -4.79
C THR A 135 20.22 25.81 -6.04
N HIS A 136 19.17 25.00 -5.89
CA HIS A 136 18.48 24.31 -6.99
C HIS A 136 17.03 24.74 -7.23
N GLY A 137 16.51 25.66 -6.42
CA GLY A 137 15.19 26.26 -6.58
C GLY A 137 15.27 27.61 -7.26
N LEU A 138 14.12 28.18 -7.65
CA LEU A 138 14.10 29.53 -8.22
C LEU A 138 14.68 30.58 -7.24
N PRO A 139 15.38 31.60 -7.77
CA PRO A 139 15.54 31.92 -9.20
C PRO A 139 16.61 31.10 -9.94
N ASN A 140 17.30 30.17 -9.26
CA ASN A 140 18.38 29.41 -9.85
C ASN A 140 17.85 28.38 -10.86
N LEU A 141 18.33 28.49 -12.09
CA LEU A 141 18.01 27.55 -13.16
C LEU A 141 19.25 26.74 -13.53
N PRO A 142 19.06 25.48 -13.96
CA PRO A 142 20.16 24.72 -14.52
C PRO A 142 20.68 25.43 -15.77
N ARG A 143 21.99 25.64 -15.84
CA ARG A 143 22.65 26.06 -17.07
C ARG A 143 22.50 24.94 -18.10
N ILE A 144 22.23 25.34 -19.33
CA ILE A 144 22.16 24.44 -20.48
C ILE A 144 23.41 24.72 -21.32
N PHE A 145 24.05 23.65 -21.77
CA PHE A 145 25.32 23.66 -22.47
C PHE A 145 25.11 23.30 -23.95
N THR A 146 25.88 23.95 -24.81
CA THR A 146 26.09 23.51 -26.19
C THR A 146 27.21 22.48 -26.25
N PRO A 147 27.26 21.62 -27.30
CA PRO A 147 28.39 20.71 -27.50
C PRO A 147 29.74 21.46 -27.53
N PHE A 148 29.80 22.58 -28.25
CA PHE A 148 31.01 23.41 -28.36
C PHE A 148 31.50 23.94 -27.00
N GLU A 149 30.61 24.52 -26.17
CA GLU A 149 30.99 24.97 -24.82
C GLU A 149 31.49 23.82 -23.95
N ALA A 150 30.91 22.62 -24.09
CA ALA A 150 31.38 21.46 -23.35
C ALA A 150 32.76 21.01 -23.85
N ASP A 151 32.99 21.00 -25.17
CA ASP A 151 34.29 20.68 -25.78
C ASP A 151 35.38 21.66 -25.31
N GLU A 152 35.08 22.97 -25.27
CA GLU A 152 35.99 23.99 -24.73
C GLU A 152 36.32 23.74 -23.25
N LEU A 153 35.29 23.47 -22.43
CA LEU A 153 35.48 23.15 -21.01
C LEU A 153 36.25 21.85 -20.80
N ASN A 154 36.16 20.91 -21.75
CA ASN A 154 36.79 19.60 -21.70
C ASN A 154 38.30 19.63 -22.01
N LEU A 155 38.80 20.68 -22.68
CA LEU A 155 40.23 20.83 -23.01
C LEU A 155 41.16 20.74 -21.80
N GLY A 156 40.69 21.18 -20.62
CA GLY A 156 41.46 21.16 -19.37
C GLY A 156 41.07 20.06 -18.38
N ARG A 157 40.16 19.15 -18.74
CA ARG A 157 39.61 18.15 -17.81
C ARG A 157 40.28 16.80 -18.02
N PRO A 158 40.41 15.97 -16.96
CA PRO A 158 40.90 14.61 -17.14
C PRO A 158 39.88 13.74 -17.91
N PRO A 159 40.30 12.65 -18.56
CA PRO A 159 39.42 11.79 -19.37
C PRO A 159 38.20 11.24 -18.62
N GLU A 160 38.32 11.00 -17.31
CA GLU A 160 37.26 10.48 -16.45
C GLU A 160 36.29 11.55 -15.93
N ASP A 161 36.54 12.84 -16.17
CA ASP A 161 35.67 13.97 -15.79
C ASP A 161 35.24 14.80 -17.01
N GLN A 162 35.21 14.17 -18.19
CA GLN A 162 34.72 14.84 -19.39
C GLN A 162 33.21 15.11 -19.29
N LEU A 163 32.81 16.32 -19.67
CA LEU A 163 31.43 16.74 -19.78
C LEU A 163 30.78 16.10 -21.00
N GLU A 164 29.68 15.39 -20.79
CA GLU A 164 28.86 14.82 -21.87
C GLU A 164 27.51 15.55 -21.94
N VAL A 165 27.27 16.27 -23.04
CA VAL A 165 26.04 17.03 -23.26
C VAL A 165 24.95 16.12 -23.85
N MET A 166 23.83 16.01 -23.13
CA MET A 166 22.64 15.29 -23.60
C MET A 166 21.86 16.11 -24.64
N PRO A 167 20.95 15.51 -25.44
CA PRO A 167 20.10 16.24 -26.39
C PRO A 167 19.23 17.35 -25.77
N SER A 168 19.02 17.33 -24.44
CA SER A 168 18.35 18.40 -23.70
C SER A 168 19.25 19.60 -23.40
N GLY A 169 20.54 19.53 -23.74
CA GLY A 169 21.60 20.45 -23.37
C GLY A 169 22.01 20.38 -21.89
N LEU A 170 21.51 19.41 -21.13
CA LEU A 170 22.00 19.14 -19.77
C LEU A 170 23.18 18.19 -19.82
N LEU A 171 24.02 18.23 -18.79
CA LEU A 171 25.14 17.30 -18.65
C LEU A 171 24.66 15.95 -18.14
N ARG A 172 25.29 14.87 -18.59
CA ARG A 172 24.87 13.49 -18.29
C ARG A 172 25.08 13.12 -16.81
N HIS A 173 26.22 13.49 -16.25
CA HIS A 173 26.66 13.08 -14.91
C HIS A 173 27.02 14.25 -13.98
N HIS A 174 26.81 15.50 -14.42
CA HIS A 174 27.25 16.68 -13.69
C HIS A 174 26.05 17.56 -13.33
N CYS A 175 26.07 18.14 -12.13
CA CYS A 175 25.06 19.14 -11.78
C CYS A 175 25.29 20.41 -12.60
N THR A 176 24.21 20.96 -13.16
CA THR A 176 24.27 22.16 -14.01
C THR A 176 23.74 23.43 -13.32
N PHE A 177 23.41 23.38 -12.03
CA PHE A 177 23.00 24.57 -11.27
C PHE A 177 24.23 25.37 -10.83
N PRO A 178 24.43 26.62 -11.29
CA PRO A 178 25.67 27.36 -11.03
C PRO A 178 25.97 27.60 -9.55
N ASN A 179 24.93 27.71 -8.72
CA ASN A 179 25.06 27.96 -7.28
C ASN A 179 25.18 26.65 -6.47
N CYS A 180 25.15 25.49 -7.12
CA CYS A 180 25.35 24.21 -6.46
C CYS A 180 26.82 24.05 -6.03
N PRO A 181 27.12 23.61 -4.79
CA PRO A 181 28.48 23.28 -4.40
C PRO A 181 29.14 22.23 -5.31
N ASP A 182 28.34 21.31 -5.84
CA ASP A 182 28.77 20.27 -6.78
C ASP A 182 28.60 20.68 -8.26
N TYR A 183 28.59 21.98 -8.57
CA TYR A 183 28.47 22.47 -9.94
C TYR A 183 29.63 21.96 -10.80
N LEU A 184 29.30 21.30 -11.91
CA LEU A 184 30.27 20.66 -12.81
C LEU A 184 31.18 19.61 -12.14
N VAL A 185 30.80 19.04 -11.00
CA VAL A 185 31.49 17.88 -10.42
C VAL A 185 30.96 16.60 -11.03
N ASN A 186 31.83 15.62 -11.35
CA ASN A 186 31.38 14.31 -11.82
C ASN A 186 30.67 13.55 -10.70
N LEU A 187 29.35 13.40 -10.83
CA LEU A 187 28.53 12.66 -9.88
C LEU A 187 28.34 11.20 -10.28
N SER A 188 29.01 10.70 -11.33
CA SER A 188 28.87 9.31 -11.77
C SER A 188 29.32 8.30 -10.71
N THR A 189 28.52 7.26 -10.52
CA THR A 189 28.92 6.08 -9.74
C THR A 189 29.70 5.09 -10.61
N LYS A 190 30.32 4.06 -10.00
CA LYS A 190 30.93 2.96 -10.76
C LYS A 190 29.94 2.32 -11.74
N ASN A 191 28.73 2.01 -11.27
CA ASN A 191 27.67 1.45 -12.10
C ASN A 191 27.22 2.39 -13.23
N ASP A 192 27.27 3.71 -13.00
CA ASP A 192 26.92 4.68 -14.05
C ASP A 192 27.95 4.67 -15.19
N ARG A 193 29.24 4.47 -14.85
CA ARG A 193 30.33 4.33 -15.83
C ARG A 193 30.26 3.00 -16.58
N ASP A 194 30.00 1.91 -15.86
CA ASP A 194 29.98 0.56 -16.44
C ASP A 194 28.73 0.31 -17.31
N LEU A 195 27.57 0.85 -16.91
CA LEU A 195 26.27 0.55 -17.54
C LEU A 195 25.62 1.76 -18.24
N GLY A 196 26.25 2.93 -18.17
CA GLY A 196 25.73 4.16 -18.76
C GLY A 196 24.52 4.76 -18.05
N PHE A 197 24.24 4.37 -16.80
CA PHE A 197 23.15 4.94 -15.99
C PHE A 197 23.46 6.34 -15.45
N ARG A 198 22.51 6.96 -14.73
CA ARG A 198 22.67 8.33 -14.16
C ARG A 198 22.28 8.38 -12.69
N ASN A 199 22.53 7.30 -11.97
CA ASN A 199 22.08 7.12 -10.58
C ASN A 199 22.69 8.15 -9.64
N GLY A 200 23.97 8.46 -9.79
CA GLY A 200 24.62 9.45 -8.93
C GLY A 200 24.08 10.86 -9.09
N LEU A 201 23.86 11.32 -10.33
CA LEU A 201 23.21 12.61 -10.61
C LEU A 201 21.76 12.63 -10.06
N PHE A 202 20.99 11.56 -10.26
CA PHE A 202 19.61 11.53 -9.73
C PHE A 202 19.54 11.37 -8.21
N ARG A 203 20.57 10.81 -7.59
CA ARG A 203 20.72 10.79 -6.13
C ARG A 203 20.99 12.19 -5.59
N HIS A 204 21.81 12.99 -6.28
CA HIS A 204 22.01 14.40 -5.97
C HIS A 204 20.70 15.19 -6.08
N LEU A 205 20.02 15.07 -7.22
CA LEU A 205 18.76 15.76 -7.51
C LEU A 205 17.53 15.14 -6.83
N ARG A 206 17.71 14.27 -5.82
CA ARG A 206 16.61 13.54 -5.18
C ARG A 206 15.58 14.48 -4.55
N PHE A 207 16.04 15.62 -4.05
CA PHE A 207 15.20 16.62 -3.38
C PHE A 207 14.37 17.46 -4.34
N CYS A 208 14.74 17.55 -5.62
CA CYS A 208 13.87 18.20 -6.61
C CYS A 208 12.52 17.48 -6.80
N ARG A 209 12.41 16.21 -6.33
CA ARG A 209 11.25 15.33 -6.52
C ARG A 209 10.42 15.13 -5.24
N VAL A 210 10.82 15.70 -4.11
CA VAL A 210 10.14 15.52 -2.83
C VAL A 210 8.85 16.35 -2.80
N GLY A 211 7.76 15.75 -2.31
CA GLY A 211 6.51 16.45 -2.03
C GLY A 211 5.66 16.84 -3.25
N SER A 212 4.70 17.73 -2.99
CA SER A 212 3.89 18.44 -4.00
C SER A 212 4.66 19.56 -4.67
N ASP A 213 5.63 20.15 -3.95
CA ASP A 213 6.42 21.30 -4.37
C ASP A 213 7.66 20.83 -5.14
N ARG A 214 7.40 20.17 -6.28
CA ARG A 214 8.46 19.71 -7.17
C ARG A 214 9.08 20.93 -7.83
N SER A 215 10.27 21.34 -7.39
CA SER A 215 11.08 22.40 -8.01
C SER A 215 11.60 22.00 -9.40
N TYR A 216 11.58 20.70 -9.73
CA TYR A 216 11.93 20.21 -11.06
C TYR A 216 10.90 19.19 -11.56
N TRP A 217 10.31 19.47 -12.71
CA TRP A 217 9.40 18.54 -13.38
C TRP A 217 10.19 17.61 -14.31
N PRO A 218 10.09 16.28 -14.14
CA PRO A 218 10.67 15.34 -15.09
C PRO A 218 10.23 15.66 -16.52
N GLY A 219 11.19 15.68 -17.43
CA GLY A 219 10.94 15.96 -18.85
C GLY A 219 10.63 17.44 -19.18
N TYR A 220 10.76 18.37 -18.22
CA TYR A 220 10.52 19.80 -18.47
C TYR A 220 11.38 20.34 -19.60
N HIS A 221 12.69 20.09 -19.56
CA HIS A 221 13.57 20.56 -20.62
C HIS A 221 13.31 19.87 -21.95
N ALA A 222 13.07 18.55 -21.94
CA ALA A 222 12.72 17.82 -23.16
C ALA A 222 11.42 18.35 -23.80
N THR A 223 10.43 18.68 -22.97
CA THR A 223 9.16 19.30 -23.40
C THR A 223 9.41 20.70 -23.97
N CYS A 224 10.20 21.52 -23.29
CA CYS A 224 10.58 22.84 -23.79
C CYS A 224 11.29 22.73 -25.14
N VAL A 225 12.33 21.90 -25.26
CA VAL A 225 13.06 21.72 -26.52
C VAL A 225 12.12 21.22 -27.63
N SER A 226 11.25 20.25 -27.33
CA SER A 226 10.25 19.73 -28.29
C SER A 226 9.28 20.83 -28.75
N VAL A 227 8.65 21.55 -27.82
CA VAL A 227 7.68 22.61 -28.14
C VAL A 227 8.36 23.71 -28.94
N TYR A 228 9.57 24.11 -28.55
CA TYR A 228 10.34 25.16 -29.23
C TYR A 228 10.66 24.78 -30.69
N ARG A 229 11.07 23.53 -30.93
CA ARG A 229 11.36 23.03 -32.30
C ARG A 229 10.13 22.98 -33.19
N THR A 230 8.95 22.72 -32.62
CA THR A 230 7.71 22.60 -33.40
C THR A 230 6.99 23.93 -33.60
N HIS A 231 7.29 24.95 -32.79
CA HIS A 231 6.55 26.20 -32.81
C HIS A 231 7.24 27.28 -33.67
N HIS A 232 6.63 27.56 -34.82
CA HIS A 232 7.01 28.65 -35.71
C HIS A 232 5.80 29.58 -35.88
N GLY A 233 5.88 30.83 -35.44
CA GLY A 233 4.78 31.79 -35.53
C GLY A 233 5.17 33.18 -35.05
N ALA A 234 4.36 34.19 -35.40
CA ALA A 234 4.62 35.61 -35.12
C ALA A 234 4.72 35.94 -33.61
N ASP A 235 3.96 35.23 -32.76
CA ASP A 235 4.04 35.36 -31.29
C ASP A 235 4.75 34.14 -30.67
N LYS A 236 6.01 33.94 -31.09
CA LYS A 236 6.77 32.72 -30.82
C LYS A 236 6.94 32.46 -29.32
N LYS A 237 7.24 33.50 -28.53
CA LYS A 237 7.48 33.40 -27.07
C LYS A 237 6.20 33.14 -26.29
N LYS A 238 5.15 33.95 -26.45
CA LYS A 238 3.87 33.74 -25.75
C LYS A 238 3.26 32.39 -26.13
N GLY A 239 3.31 32.03 -27.41
CA GLY A 239 2.84 30.75 -27.91
C GLY A 239 3.66 29.56 -27.40
N PHE A 240 4.96 29.72 -27.18
CA PHE A 240 5.81 28.72 -26.55
C PHE A 240 5.43 28.52 -25.08
N VAL A 241 5.40 29.62 -24.32
CA VAL A 241 5.09 29.60 -22.88
C VAL A 241 3.74 28.94 -22.64
N THR A 242 2.70 29.40 -23.35
CA THR A 242 1.33 28.88 -23.24
C THR A 242 1.26 27.37 -23.49
N ARG A 243 1.99 26.85 -24.49
CA ARG A 243 1.98 25.41 -24.82
C ARG A 243 2.74 24.57 -23.80
N VAL A 244 3.86 25.07 -23.29
CA VAL A 244 4.60 24.36 -22.24
C VAL A 244 3.77 24.35 -20.96
N THR A 245 3.25 25.50 -20.51
CA THR A 245 2.44 25.57 -19.29
C THR A 245 1.17 24.73 -19.41
N SER A 246 0.47 24.78 -20.53
CA SER A 246 -0.76 23.99 -20.74
C SER A 246 -0.51 22.48 -20.70
N ARG A 247 0.63 21.98 -21.20
CA ARG A 247 0.98 20.54 -21.09
C ARG A 247 1.15 20.09 -19.64
N TYR A 248 1.62 20.97 -18.76
CA TYR A 248 1.75 20.69 -17.33
C TYR A 248 0.44 20.89 -16.56
N GLU A 249 -0.48 21.70 -17.09
CA GLU A 249 -1.83 21.90 -16.54
C GLU A 249 -2.79 20.75 -16.95
N VAL A 250 -2.90 20.42 -18.24
CA VAL A 250 -3.92 19.51 -18.80
C VAL A 250 -3.66 18.03 -18.52
N GLY A 251 -2.41 17.62 -18.26
CA GLY A 251 -2.03 16.21 -18.06
C GLY A 251 -2.50 15.56 -16.74
N GLY A 252 -3.63 15.98 -16.16
CA GLY A 252 -4.15 15.46 -14.88
C GLY A 252 -3.33 15.86 -13.65
N ARG A 253 -2.49 16.90 -13.79
CA ARG A 253 -1.70 17.50 -12.69
C ARG A 253 -2.19 18.90 -12.31
N ALA A 254 -3.28 19.39 -12.91
CA ALA A 254 -3.89 20.69 -12.64
C ALA A 254 -4.12 20.92 -11.14
N ASP A 255 -4.61 19.92 -10.41
CA ASP A 255 -4.87 19.99 -8.96
C ASP A 255 -3.60 20.20 -8.11
N ARG A 256 -2.40 20.13 -8.71
CA ARG A 256 -1.10 20.25 -8.02
C ARG A 256 -0.34 21.54 -8.35
N LEU A 257 -0.80 22.29 -9.35
CA LEU A 257 -0.25 23.60 -9.68
C LEU A 257 -1.06 24.66 -8.94
N ASN A 258 -0.68 24.92 -7.68
CA ASN A 258 -1.15 26.15 -7.02
C ASN A 258 -0.67 27.38 -7.83
N SER A 259 -1.30 28.54 -7.61
CA SER A 259 -0.97 29.78 -8.32
C SER A 259 0.53 30.13 -8.26
N ARG A 260 1.18 29.81 -7.14
CA ARG A 260 2.62 29.97 -6.93
C ARG A 260 3.46 29.10 -7.88
N ASN A 261 3.07 27.84 -8.06
CA ASN A 261 3.73 26.89 -8.98
C ASN A 261 3.50 27.27 -10.45
N ARG A 262 2.35 27.87 -10.79
CA ARG A 262 2.08 28.38 -12.15
C ARG A 262 3.00 29.55 -12.51
N ASN A 263 3.11 30.55 -11.64
CA ASN A 263 4.01 31.69 -11.87
C ASN A 263 5.47 31.24 -12.00
N HIS A 264 5.86 30.29 -11.14
CA HIS A 264 7.18 29.66 -11.19
C HIS A 264 7.42 28.97 -12.54
N LEU A 265 6.49 28.13 -13.00
CA LEU A 265 6.59 27.45 -14.30
C LEU A 265 6.65 28.44 -15.46
N VAL A 266 5.86 29.51 -15.43
CA VAL A 266 5.89 30.58 -16.45
C VAL A 266 7.26 31.25 -16.48
N ALA A 267 7.82 31.62 -15.32
CA ALA A 267 9.14 32.24 -15.22
C ALA A 267 10.25 31.31 -15.77
N MET A 268 10.26 30.04 -15.36
CA MET A 268 11.19 29.05 -15.89
C MET A 268 11.08 28.93 -17.42
N THR A 269 9.85 28.98 -17.94
CA THR A 269 9.57 28.76 -19.36
C THR A 269 9.99 29.97 -20.19
N ASN A 270 9.80 31.18 -19.66
CA ASN A 270 10.34 32.39 -20.28
C ASN A 270 11.86 32.32 -20.38
N ALA A 271 12.56 32.00 -19.28
CA ALA A 271 14.02 31.89 -19.28
C ALA A 271 14.52 30.81 -20.24
N MET A 272 13.84 29.66 -20.31
CA MET A 272 14.17 28.59 -21.24
C MET A 272 13.96 29.00 -22.70
N PHE A 273 12.92 29.78 -23.01
CA PHE A 273 12.72 30.31 -24.36
C PHE A 273 13.85 31.23 -24.78
N ASP A 274 14.20 32.19 -23.92
CA ASP A 274 15.25 33.19 -24.21
C ASP A 274 16.60 32.50 -24.45
N PHE A 275 16.90 31.48 -23.65
CA PHE A 275 18.08 30.63 -23.83
C PHE A 275 18.08 29.90 -25.19
N LEU A 276 16.95 29.31 -25.59
CA LEU A 276 16.84 28.58 -26.86
C LEU A 276 16.94 29.51 -28.09
N GLU A 277 16.49 30.76 -28.00
CA GLU A 277 16.70 31.77 -29.04
C GLU A 277 18.17 32.19 -29.15
N GLN A 278 18.83 32.47 -28.02
CA GLN A 278 20.26 32.84 -28.01
C GLN A 278 21.13 31.77 -28.70
N ASN A 279 20.88 30.49 -28.42
CA ASN A 279 21.62 29.40 -29.05
C ASN A 279 21.30 29.19 -30.53
N LYS A 280 20.09 29.52 -30.97
CA LYS A 280 19.74 29.47 -32.39
C LYS A 280 20.56 30.51 -33.16
N ASN A 281 20.73 31.70 -32.60
CA ASN A 281 21.47 32.79 -33.26
C ASN A 281 22.97 32.47 -33.35
N LYS A 282 23.59 31.98 -32.26
CA LYS A 282 25.00 31.57 -32.27
C LYS A 282 25.33 30.51 -33.33
N LYS A 283 24.38 29.60 -33.63
CA LYS A 283 24.54 28.59 -34.68
C LYS A 283 24.52 29.15 -36.10
N ASN A 284 23.96 30.33 -36.31
CA ASN A 284 23.93 30.97 -37.63
C ASN A 284 25.15 31.87 -37.87
N GLU A 285 25.91 32.18 -36.82
CA GLU A 285 27.11 33.02 -36.88
C GLU A 285 28.39 32.22 -37.17
N ASN A 286 28.35 30.90 -36.97
CA ASN A 286 29.42 29.95 -37.27
C ASN A 286 29.07 29.10 -38.49
#